data_AF-A0A5E6UGU8-F1
#
_entry.id   AF-A0A5E6UGU8-F1
#
_cell.length_a   1.000
_cell.length_b   1.000
_cell.length_c   1.000
_cell.angle_alpha   90.00
_cell.angle_beta   90.00
_cell.angle_gamma   90.00
#
_symmetry.space_group_name_H-M   'P 1'
#
loop_
_entity.id
_entity.type
_entity.pdbx_description
1 polymer ?
#
loop_
_entity_poly.entity_id
_entity_poly.type
_entity_poly.pdbx_seq_one_letter_code
_entity_poly.pdbx_strand_id
1 'polypeptide(L)'
;MYSPPDYEFELLGDCPFVDPTALPGYTCFSPSRVDAFVAERMLLKNLLDHHYPAGNLLLLDRVFEYSPTSMAVDRYDENFRLLVDTVLSEMYRTGEMELVYVNHLGGISDTDKKLFKVYAIP
;
A
#
# COMPACT_ATOMS: atom_id res chain seq x y z
N MET A 1 -30.61 33.28 1.37
CA MET A 1 -30.99 32.58 0.13
C MET A 1 -29.71 32.32 -0.63
N TYR A 2 -29.07 31.17 -0.43
CA TYR A 2 -27.83 30.81 -1.11
C TYR A 2 -28.17 29.66 -2.05
N SER A 3 -28.08 29.92 -3.35
CA SER A 3 -28.20 28.88 -4.39
C SER A 3 -26.83 28.23 -4.52
N PRO A 4 -26.70 26.89 -4.39
CA PRO A 4 -25.43 26.23 -4.66
C PRO A 4 -25.12 26.32 -6.17
N PRO A 5 -23.84 26.39 -6.56
CA PRO A 5 -23.46 26.31 -7.96
C PRO A 5 -23.59 24.86 -8.45
N ASP A 6 -23.93 24.74 -9.72
CA ASP A 6 -24.18 23.50 -10.42
C ASP A 6 -22.84 22.80 -10.68
N TYR A 7 -22.45 21.85 -9.83
CA TYR A 7 -21.32 20.97 -10.12
C TYR A 7 -21.80 19.89 -11.10
N GLU A 8 -21.75 20.20 -12.40
CA GLU A 8 -21.71 19.16 -13.42
C GLU A 8 -20.42 18.35 -13.21
N PHE A 9 -20.57 17.10 -12.81
CA PHE A 9 -19.53 16.08 -12.90
C PHE A 9 -19.27 15.79 -14.38
N GLU A 10 -18.44 16.60 -15.04
CA GLU A 10 -17.87 16.23 -16.34
C GLU A 10 -16.85 15.10 -16.15
N LEU A 11 -17.35 13.87 -16.30
CA LEU A 11 -16.54 12.69 -16.62
C LEU A 11 -16.02 12.81 -18.06
N LEU A 12 -14.99 13.61 -18.34
CA LEU A 12 -14.42 13.68 -19.69
C LEU A 12 -12.90 13.92 -19.72
N GLY A 13 -12.14 12.91 -20.16
CA GLY A 13 -10.82 13.10 -20.79
C GLY A 13 -9.68 12.13 -20.43
N ASP A 14 -9.79 10.85 -20.81
CA ASP A 14 -8.70 9.92 -21.17
C ASP A 14 -7.54 9.64 -20.18
N CYS A 15 -7.84 9.14 -18.98
CA CYS A 15 -7.01 8.03 -18.46
C CYS A 15 -7.78 6.75 -18.78
N PRO A 16 -7.35 5.95 -19.78
CA PRO A 16 -8.01 4.68 -20.02
C PRO A 16 -7.84 3.86 -18.73
N PHE A 17 -8.95 3.27 -18.25
CA PHE A 17 -8.95 2.26 -17.21
C PHE A 17 -8.17 1.04 -17.74
N VAL A 18 -6.84 1.15 -17.75
CA VAL A 18 -5.92 0.14 -18.27
C VAL A 18 -5.35 -0.58 -17.07
N ASP A 19 -5.71 -1.86 -17.02
CA ASP A 19 -5.23 -2.89 -16.11
C ASP A 19 -5.66 -2.76 -14.64
N PRO A 20 -6.57 -3.61 -14.13
CA PRO A 20 -6.97 -3.64 -12.72
C PRO A 20 -5.83 -4.05 -11.76
N THR A 21 -4.66 -4.46 -12.28
CA THR A 21 -3.48 -4.82 -11.48
C THR A 21 -2.41 -3.72 -11.40
N ALA A 22 -2.55 -2.65 -12.18
CA ALA A 22 -1.70 -1.46 -12.14
C ALA A 22 -2.48 -0.33 -11.46
N LEU A 23 -2.01 0.17 -10.30
CA LEU A 23 -2.65 1.31 -9.63
C LEU A 23 -2.82 2.51 -10.59
N PRO A 24 -4.04 2.91 -10.98
CA PRO A 24 -4.28 3.93 -12.00
C PRO A 24 -3.66 5.31 -11.69
N GLY A 25 -3.33 5.57 -10.42
CA GLY A 25 -2.81 6.85 -9.96
C GLY A 25 -1.36 7.17 -10.37
N TYR A 26 -0.50 6.18 -10.62
CA TYR A 26 0.92 6.47 -10.89
C TYR A 26 1.22 6.77 -12.36
N THR A 27 0.42 6.26 -13.29
CA THR A 27 0.56 6.54 -14.73
C THR A 27 -0.04 7.88 -15.14
N CYS A 28 -1.03 8.37 -14.40
CA CYS A 28 -1.62 9.70 -14.61
C CYS A 28 -0.80 10.83 -13.92
N PHE A 29 0.39 10.53 -13.37
CA PHE A 29 1.29 11.55 -12.82
C PHE A 29 1.90 12.41 -13.94
N SER A 30 1.21 13.51 -14.24
CA SER A 30 1.76 14.63 -14.99
C SER A 30 2.05 15.76 -13.99
N PRO A 31 3.29 16.28 -13.89
CA PRO A 31 3.65 17.38 -12.99
C PRO A 31 2.76 18.62 -13.15
N SER A 32 2.04 18.74 -14.27
CA SER A 32 1.08 19.82 -14.55
C SER A 32 -0.36 19.58 -14.04
N ARG A 33 -0.67 18.44 -13.40
CA ARG A 33 -2.06 18.05 -13.06
C ARG A 33 -2.29 17.53 -11.63
N VAL A 34 -1.26 17.13 -10.88
CA VAL A 34 -1.41 16.61 -9.51
C VAL A 34 -0.24 17.09 -8.64
N ASP A 35 -0.52 17.80 -7.54
CA ASP A 35 0.50 18.33 -6.62
C ASP A 35 1.04 17.29 -5.61
N ALA A 36 0.23 16.28 -5.27
CA ALA A 36 0.60 15.23 -4.32
C ALA A 36 -0.16 13.92 -4.60
N PHE A 37 0.49 12.79 -4.31
CA PHE A 37 -0.10 11.46 -4.40
C PHE A 37 -0.09 10.78 -3.03
N VAL A 38 -1.21 10.17 -2.65
CA VAL A 38 -1.36 9.45 -1.38
C VAL A 38 -1.56 7.98 -1.66
N ALA A 39 -0.70 7.15 -1.10
CA ALA A 39 -0.80 5.69 -1.16
C ALA A 39 -0.05 5.08 0.04
N GLU A 40 -0.08 3.76 0.14
CA GLU A 40 0.71 3.03 1.11
C GLU A 40 2.20 3.34 0.97
N ARG A 41 2.88 3.60 2.09
CA ARG A 41 4.29 4.00 2.10
C ARG A 41 5.20 2.99 1.41
N MET A 42 4.92 1.70 1.60
CA MET A 42 5.69 0.61 0.98
C MET A 42 5.64 0.70 -0.54
N LEU A 43 4.46 0.99 -1.08
CA LEU A 43 4.24 1.16 -2.51
C LEU A 43 4.91 2.43 -3.03
N LEU A 44 4.81 3.55 -2.30
CA LEU A 44 5.48 4.79 -2.68
C LEU A 44 7.00 4.64 -2.73
N LYS A 45 7.60 3.95 -1.74
CA LYS A 45 9.04 3.65 -1.73
C LYS A 45 9.43 2.80 -2.95
N ASN A 46 8.70 1.72 -3.21
CA ASN A 46 8.94 0.86 -4.37
C ASN A 46 8.84 1.63 -5.70
N LEU A 47 7.83 2.50 -5.85
CA LEU A 47 7.68 3.35 -7.03
C LEU A 47 8.86 4.31 -7.20
N LEU A 48 9.32 4.95 -6.12
CA LEU A 48 10.47 5.86 -6.18
C LEU A 48 11.75 5.12 -6.56
N ASP A 49 11.99 3.96 -5.95
CA ASP A 49 13.20 3.16 -6.16
C ASP A 49 13.30 2.61 -7.59
N HIS A 50 12.16 2.26 -8.22
CA HIS A 50 12.15 1.62 -9.55
C HIS A 50 11.76 2.52 -10.71
N HIS A 51 10.98 3.58 -10.50
CA HIS A 51 10.39 4.37 -11.59
C HIS A 51 10.79 5.86 -11.58
N TYR A 52 11.25 6.40 -10.44
CA TYR A 52 11.65 7.81 -10.32
C TYR A 52 13.03 8.00 -9.66
N PRO A 53 14.10 7.30 -10.11
CA PRO A 53 15.42 7.36 -9.49
C PRO A 53 16.08 8.76 -9.58
N ALA A 54 15.59 9.63 -10.46
CA ALA A 54 16.12 10.98 -10.67
C ALA A 54 15.75 12.00 -9.57
N GLY A 55 14.95 11.63 -8.57
CA GLY A 55 14.74 12.45 -7.37
C GLY A 55 13.77 13.64 -7.51
N ASN A 56 12.92 13.66 -8.55
CA ASN A 56 11.94 14.74 -8.77
C ASN A 56 10.70 14.65 -7.85
N LEU A 57 10.64 13.65 -6.98
CA LEU A 57 9.54 13.38 -6.06
C LEU A 57 10.07 13.29 -4.64
N LEU A 58 9.37 13.93 -3.71
CA LEU A 58 9.67 13.87 -2.28
C LEU A 58 8.68 12.97 -1.56
N LEU A 59 9.19 11.95 -0.88
CA LEU A 59 8.39 11.16 0.06
C LEU A 59 8.32 11.89 1.41
N LEU A 60 7.11 12.24 1.85
CA LEU A 60 6.92 12.86 3.16
C LEU A 60 6.96 11.80 4.28
N ASP A 61 7.64 12.12 5.38
CA ASP A 61 7.76 11.24 6.55
C ASP A 61 6.46 11.10 7.36
N ARG A 62 5.49 11.99 7.16
CA ARG A 62 4.19 11.93 7.83
C ARG A 62 3.40 10.69 7.42
N VAL A 63 2.98 9.90 8.41
CA VAL A 63 2.01 8.81 8.24
C VAL A 63 0.64 9.33 8.67
N PHE A 64 -0.37 9.18 7.80
CA PHE A 64 -1.74 9.55 8.12
C PHE A 64 -2.52 8.39 8.76
N GLU A 65 -2.25 7.17 8.33
CA GLU A 65 -2.93 5.96 8.79
C GLU A 65 -1.97 4.76 8.78
N TYR A 66 -2.11 3.90 9.78
CA TYR A 66 -1.48 2.58 9.80
C TYR A 66 -2.54 1.54 9.41
N SER A 67 -2.43 1.02 8.19
CA SER A 67 -3.34 0.00 7.65
C SER A 67 -2.59 -1.33 7.52
N PRO A 68 -2.95 -2.37 8.28
CA PRO A 68 -2.39 -3.70 8.10
C PRO A 68 -2.84 -4.32 6.77
N THR A 69 -1.90 -4.85 5.99
CA THR A 69 -2.21 -5.65 4.80
C THR A 69 -2.62 -7.06 5.22
N SER A 70 -3.72 -7.56 4.66
CA SER A 70 -4.25 -8.90 4.94
C SER A 70 -4.42 -9.72 3.67
N MET A 71 -4.47 -11.05 3.81
CA MET A 71 -4.81 -11.96 2.72
C MET A 71 -6.33 -12.17 2.72
N ALA A 72 -6.98 -11.93 1.58
CA ALA A 72 -8.38 -12.26 1.41
C ALA A 72 -8.53 -13.77 1.19
N VAL A 73 -9.38 -14.41 2.00
CA VAL A 73 -9.73 -15.83 1.89
C VAL A 73 -11.24 -15.98 1.73
N ASP A 74 -11.70 -17.11 1.21
CA ASP A 74 -13.14 -17.41 1.17
C ASP A 74 -13.69 -17.40 2.60
N ARG A 75 -14.83 -16.73 2.78
CA ARG A 75 -15.49 -16.56 4.08
C ARG A 75 -15.83 -17.91 4.74
N TYR A 76 -16.11 -18.94 3.94
CA TYR A 76 -16.56 -20.24 4.44
C TYR A 76 -15.49 -21.33 4.39
N ASP A 77 -14.26 -21.01 4.00
CA ASP A 77 -13.13 -21.96 4.03
C ASP A 77 -12.32 -21.82 5.33
N GLU A 78 -12.89 -22.32 6.42
CA GLU A 78 -12.27 -22.24 7.75
C GLU A 78 -10.95 -23.01 7.84
N ASN A 79 -10.84 -24.12 7.10
CA ASN A 79 -9.63 -24.93 7.09
C ASN A 79 -8.47 -24.19 6.41
N PHE A 80 -8.74 -23.54 5.27
CA PHE A 80 -7.74 -22.72 4.60
C PHE A 80 -7.35 -21.51 5.44
N ARG A 81 -8.32 -20.83 6.06
CA ARG A 81 -8.03 -19.71 6.97
C ARG A 81 -7.13 -20.14 8.14
N LEU A 82 -7.44 -21.27 8.78
CA LEU A 82 -6.62 -21.80 9.87
C LEU A 82 -5.20 -22.15 9.41
N LEU A 83 -5.06 -22.75 8.22
CA LEU A 83 -3.74 -23.06 7.65
C LEU A 83 -2.92 -21.79 7.43
N VAL A 84 -3.52 -20.76 6.80
CA VAL A 84 -2.86 -19.47 6.54
C VAL A 84 -2.45 -18.80 7.85
N ASP A 85 -3.36 -18.70 8.82
CA ASP A 85 -3.11 -18.07 10.12
C ASP A 85 -1.99 -18.81 10.88
N THR A 86 -1.95 -20.14 10.81
CA THR A 86 -0.91 -20.96 11.45
C THR A 86 0.47 -20.68 10.84
N VAL A 87 0.57 -20.75 9.49
CA VAL A 87 1.84 -20.54 8.79
C VAL A 87 2.36 -19.12 9.02
N LEU A 88 1.50 -18.10 8.91
CA LEU A 88 1.89 -16.72 9.18
C LEU A 88 2.35 -16.53 10.63
N SER A 89 1.63 -17.10 11.60
CA SER A 89 2.01 -17.03 13.02
C SER A 89 3.38 -17.66 13.27
N GLU A 90 3.68 -18.79 12.63
CA GLU A 90 4.99 -19.44 12.72
C GLU A 90 6.09 -18.60 12.08
N MET A 91 5.87 -18.02 10.91
CA MET A 91 6.83 -17.14 10.23
C MET A 91 7.15 -15.89 11.06
N TYR A 92 6.15 -15.29 11.71
CA TYR A 92 6.36 -14.15 12.61
C TYR A 92 7.15 -14.56 13.86
N ARG A 93 6.83 -15.72 14.46
CA ARG A 93 7.52 -16.21 15.68
C ARG A 93 8.96 -16.63 15.45
N THR A 94 9.26 -17.23 14.30
CA THR A 94 10.61 -17.69 13.95
C THR A 94 11.51 -16.57 13.44
N GLY A 95 10.93 -15.42 13.08
CA GLY A 95 11.64 -14.31 12.45
C GLY A 95 11.83 -14.48 10.94
N GLU A 96 11.28 -15.54 10.33
CA GLU A 96 11.32 -15.72 8.88
C GLU A 96 10.65 -14.55 8.14
N MET A 97 9.59 -14.00 8.71
CA MET A 97 8.93 -12.80 8.15
C MET A 97 9.85 -11.58 8.11
N GLU A 98 10.77 -11.44 9.06
CA GLU A 98 11.78 -10.38 9.08
C GLU A 98 12.70 -10.48 7.85
N LEU A 99 13.15 -11.70 7.53
CA LEU A 99 14.03 -11.97 6.39
C LEU A 99 13.34 -11.66 5.06
N VAL A 100 12.08 -12.10 4.91
CA VAL A 100 11.28 -11.83 3.71
C VAL A 100 11.08 -10.33 3.53
N TYR A 101 10.75 -9.60 4.61
CA TYR A 101 10.56 -8.15 4.55
C TYR A 101 11.85 -7.42 4.13
N VAL A 102 13.00 -7.76 4.72
CA VAL A 102 14.28 -7.11 4.35
C VAL A 102 14.60 -7.33 2.87
N ASN A 103 14.42 -8.55 2.36
CA ASN A 103 14.75 -8.89 0.98
C ASN A 103 13.89 -8.16 -0.05
N HIS A 104 12.63 -7.87 0.27
CA HIS A 104 11.69 -7.29 -0.69
C HIS A 104 11.44 -5.79 -0.49
N LEU A 105 11.64 -5.26 0.71
CA LEU A 105 11.17 -3.92 1.09
C LEU A 105 12.26 -2.98 1.63
N GLY A 106 13.53 -3.42 1.60
CA GLY A 106 14.67 -2.52 1.80
C GLY A 106 14.97 -2.19 3.26
N GLY A 107 14.51 -3.01 4.20
CA GLY A 107 14.87 -2.91 5.63
C GLY A 107 13.72 -2.48 6.54
N ILE A 108 13.87 -2.77 7.83
CA ILE A 108 12.78 -2.74 8.81
C ILE A 108 13.03 -1.64 9.83
N SER A 109 12.03 -0.76 10.03
CA SER A 109 12.11 0.26 11.08
C SER A 109 11.87 -0.32 12.47
N ASP A 110 12.27 0.40 13.52
CA ASP A 110 11.99 -0.02 14.90
C ASP A 110 10.49 -0.12 15.20
N THR A 111 9.65 0.66 14.49
CA THR A 111 8.20 0.57 14.57
C THR A 111 7.69 -0.72 13.94
N ASP A 112 8.20 -1.08 12.77
CA ASP A 112 7.82 -2.32 12.07
C ASP A 112 8.18 -3.57 12.91
N LYS A 113 9.37 -3.56 13.55
CA LYS A 113 9.78 -4.63 14.48
C LYS A 113 8.83 -4.78 15.68
N LYS A 114 8.27 -3.68 16.18
CA LYS A 114 7.28 -3.72 17.27
C LYS A 114 5.95 -4.26 16.77
N LEU A 115 5.52 -3.87 15.57
CA LEU A 115 4.27 -4.33 14.96
C LEU A 115 4.29 -5.83 14.66
N PHE A 116 5.41 -6.38 14.20
CA PHE A 116 5.54 -7.83 13.96
C PHE A 116 5.30 -8.66 15.22
N LYS A 117 5.68 -8.16 16.39
CA LYS A 117 5.39 -8.83 17.67
C LYS A 117 3.90 -8.81 18.03
N VAL A 118 3.18 -7.77 17.61
CA VAL A 118 1.73 -7.65 17.82
C VAL A 118 0.97 -8.55 16.84
N TYR A 119 1.43 -8.66 15.59
CA TYR A 119 0.80 -9.50 14.57
C TYR A 119 1.06 -11.00 14.74
N ALA A 120 2.01 -11.39 15.60
CA ALA A 120 2.29 -12.79 15.92
C ALA A 120 1.29 -13.43 16.91
N ILE A 121 0.27 -12.70 17.33
CA ILE A 121 -0.73 -13.16 18.31
C ILE A 121 -1.89 -13.81 17.54
N PRO A 122 -2.25 -15.07 17.85
CA PRO A 122 -3.38 -15.77 17.22
C PRO A 122 -4.74 -15.19 17.63
#